data_AF-A0A6J6F2K3-F1
#
_entry.id   AF-A0A6J6F2K3-F1
#
_cell.length_a   1.000
_cell.length_b   1.000
_cell.length_c   1.000
_cell.angle_alpha   90.00
_cell.angle_beta   90.00
_cell.angle_gamma   90.00
#
_symmetry.space_group_name_H-M   'P 1'
#
loop_
_entity.id
_entity.type
_entity.pdbx_description
1 polymer ?
#
loop_
_entity_poly.entity_id
_entity_poly.type
_entity_poly.pdbx_seq_one_letter_code
_entity_poly.pdbx_strand_id
1 'polypeptide(L)' 'MAQDCIKKVELLDYEELGMEAIWKIEVENFPAFIIIDDKGNDFYADIRKPISIGKRP' A
#
# COMPACT_ATOMS: atom_id res chain seq x y z
N MET A 1 10.39 -4.67 -11.35
CA MET A 1 9.26 -3.91 -10.74
C MET A 1 9.18 -2.51 -11.32
N ALA A 2 10.03 -1.56 -10.90
CA ALA A 2 10.03 -0.20 -11.45
C ALA A 2 10.22 -0.17 -12.98
N GLN A 3 11.19 -0.93 -13.49
CA GLN A 3 11.54 -0.95 -14.90
C GLN A 3 10.45 -1.53 -15.83
N ASP A 4 9.58 -2.38 -15.30
CA ASP A 4 8.58 -3.08 -16.10
C ASP A 4 7.20 -2.40 -16.02
N CYS A 5 6.87 -1.87 -14.83
CA CYS A 5 5.54 -1.33 -14.53
C CYS A 5 5.47 0.20 -14.59
N ILE A 6 6.56 0.94 -14.37
CA ILE A 6 6.54 2.41 -14.37
C ILE A 6 6.91 2.91 -15.77
N LYS A 7 5.97 3.61 -16.42
CA LYS A 7 6.12 4.12 -17.79
C LYS A 7 6.61 5.55 -17.83
N LYS A 8 6.30 6.34 -16.80
CA LYS A 8 6.68 7.75 -16.72
C LYS A 8 6.76 8.20 -15.28
N VAL A 9 7.67 9.14 -15.00
CA VAL A 9 7.83 9.80 -13.70
C VAL A 9 7.98 11.30 -13.98
N GLU A 10 7.11 12.11 -13.36
CA GLU A 10 7.13 13.57 -13.42
C GLU A 10 7.11 14.14 -12.01
N LEU A 11 7.94 15.15 -11.75
CA LEU A 11 7.87 15.92 -10.50
C LEU A 11 6.57 16.75 -10.53
N LEU A 12 5.74 16.60 -9.49
CA LEU A 12 4.48 17.33 -9.38
C LEU A 12 4.60 18.54 -8.45
N ASP A 13 5.21 18.35 -7.27
CA ASP A 13 5.32 19.40 -6.25
C ASP A 13 6.46 19.11 -5.25
N TYR A 14 6.90 20.14 -4.52
CA TYR A 14 7.93 20.09 -3.47
C TYR A 14 9.30 19.53 -3.92
N GLU A 15 9.91 20.12 -4.96
CA GLU A 15 11.21 19.69 -5.49
C GLU A 15 12.33 19.67 -4.44
N GLU A 16 12.26 20.57 -3.47
CA GLU A 16 13.25 20.71 -2.40
C GLU A 16 13.35 19.49 -1.48
N LEU A 17 12.32 18.65 -1.43
CA LEU A 17 12.31 17.39 -0.67
C LEU A 17 13.07 16.26 -1.37
N GLY A 18 13.57 16.50 -2.59
CA GLY A 18 14.36 15.54 -3.35
C GLY A 18 13.57 14.26 -3.61
N MET A 19 14.04 13.13 -3.04
CA MET A 19 13.38 11.83 -3.24
C MET A 19 11.99 11.73 -2.60
N GLU A 20 11.69 12.58 -1.62
CA GLU A 20 10.41 12.62 -0.89
C GLU A 20 9.40 13.60 -1.52
N ALA A 21 9.76 14.25 -2.63
CA ALA A 21 8.86 15.11 -3.39
C ALA A 21 7.60 14.36 -3.87
N ILE A 22 6.57 15.10 -4.27
CA ILE A 22 5.36 14.49 -4.82
C ILE A 22 5.62 14.16 -6.29
N TRP A 23 5.51 12.87 -6.63
CA TRP A 23 5.73 12.37 -7.99
C TRP A 23 4.43 11.90 -8.61
N LYS A 24 4.18 12.35 -9.84
CA LYS A 24 3.16 11.78 -10.69
C LYS A 24 3.79 10.64 -11.50
N ILE A 25 3.31 9.42 -11.30
CA ILE A 25 3.75 8.25 -12.04
C ILE A 25 2.65 7.69 -12.92
N GLU A 26 3.00 7.31 -14.14
CA GLU A 26 2.14 6.55 -15.03
C GLU A 26 2.57 5.09 -14.99
N VAL A 27 1.64 4.18 -14.67
CA VAL A 27 1.93 2.76 -14.48
C VAL A 27 1.06 1.88 -15.37
N GLU A 28 1.62 0.75 -15.79
CA GLU A 28 0.92 -0.28 -16.56
C GLU A 28 1.16 -1.65 -15.92
N ASN A 29 0.10 -2.46 -15.80
CA ASN A 29 0.15 -3.81 -15.22
C ASN A 29 0.83 -3.86 -13.84
N PHE A 30 0.57 -2.87 -12.99
CA PHE A 30 1.13 -2.80 -11.65
C PHE A 30 0.39 -3.79 -10.72
N PRO A 31 1.04 -4.86 -10.22
CA PRO A 31 0.38 -5.83 -9.36
C PRO A 31 0.09 -5.21 -7.98
N ALA A 32 -1.14 -5.37 -7.51
CA ALA A 32 -1.56 -4.90 -6.19
C ALA A 32 -2.59 -5.86 -5.57
N PHE A 33 -2.70 -5.82 -4.24
CA PHE A 33 -3.70 -6.55 -3.47
C PHE A 33 -4.59 -5.56 -2.72
N ILE A 34 -5.88 -5.84 -2.64
CA ILE A 34 -6.82 -5.07 -1.80
C ILE A 34 -6.59 -5.51 -0.35
N ILE A 35 -6.04 -4.61 0.46
CA ILE A 35 -5.80 -4.87 1.89
C ILE A 35 -7.01 -4.43 2.72
N ILE A 36 -7.55 -3.25 2.42
CA ILE A 36 -8.72 -2.69 3.08
C ILE A 36 -9.71 -2.28 1.99
N ASP A 37 -10.98 -2.66 2.14
CA ASP A 37 -12.04 -2.22 1.24
C ASP A 37 -12.93 -1.13 1.86
N ASP A 38 -13.85 -0.59 1.06
CA ASP A 38 -14.80 0.45 1.44
C ASP A 38 -15.98 -0.06 2.30
N LYS A 39 -16.03 -1.37 2.57
CA LYS A 39 -17.06 -2.04 3.38
C LYS A 39 -16.58 -2.35 4.79
N GLY A 40 -15.36 -1.95 5.13
CA GLY A 40 -14.76 -2.18 6.45
C GLY A 40 -14.08 -3.54 6.60
N ASN A 41 -13.85 -4.27 5.51
CA ASN A 41 -13.03 -5.47 5.54
C ASN A 41 -11.54 -5.08 5.55
N ASP A 42 -10.77 -5.67 6.47
CA ASP A 42 -9.31 -5.50 6.58
C ASP A 42 -8.67 -6.90 6.57
N PHE A 43 -7.83 -7.17 5.57
CA PHE A 43 -7.13 -8.43 5.37
C PHE A 43 -6.27 -8.84 6.58
N TYR A 44 -5.79 -7.89 7.37
CA TYR A 44 -4.95 -8.15 8.55
C TYR A 44 -5.72 -8.14 9.87
N ALA A 45 -7.04 -7.95 9.87
CA ALA A 45 -7.84 -7.83 11.10
C ALA A 45 -7.75 -9.06 12.01
N ASP A 46 -7.72 -10.27 11.44
CA ASP A 46 -7.69 -11.51 12.23
C ASP A 46 -6.30 -11.80 12.83
N ILE A 47 -5.22 -11.37 12.20
CA ILE A 47 -3.84 -11.53 12.70
C ILE A 47 -3.59 -10.57 13.87
N ARG A 48 -4.29 -9.44 13.91
CA ARG A 48 -4.20 -8.44 15.00
C ARG A 48 -4.99 -8.85 16.24
N LYS A 49 -5.82 -9.90 16.19
CA LYS A 49 -6.57 -10.36 17.36
C LYS A 49 -5.59 -11.01 18.35
N PRO A 50 -5.47 -10.50 19.59
CA PRO A 50 -4.69 -11.20 20.60
C PRO A 50 -5.25 -12.61 20.76
N ILE A 51 -4.36 -13.61 20.70
CA ILE A 51 -4.72 -15.01 20.90
C ILE A 51 -5.39 -15.11 22.27
N SER A 52 -6.69 -15.32 22.28
CA SER A 52 -7.43 -15.62 23.50
C SER A 52 -7.12 -17.07 23.85
N ILE A 53 -6.03 -17.30 24.58
CA ILE A 53 -5.70 -18.61 25.16
C ILE A 53 -6.86 -18.92 26.11
N GLY A 54 -7.74 -19.82 25.67
CA GLY A 54 -8.99 -20.12 26.38
C GLY A 54 -8.74 -20.42 27.86
N LYS A 55 -9.54 -19.81 28.74
CA LYS A 55 -9.78 -20.33 30.08
C LYS A 55 -10.28 -21.76 29.91
N ARG A 56 -9.41 -22.74 30.06
CA ARG A 56 -9.85 -24.11 30.34
C ARG A 56 -10.55 -24.10 31.72
N PRO A 57 -11.63 -24.87 31.90
CA PRO A 57 -12.30 -25.01 33.20
C PRO A 57 -11.33 -25.56 34.25
#